data_AF-Q5ZUV7-F1
#
_entry.id   AF-Q5ZUV7-F1
#
_cell.length_a   1.000
_cell.length_b   1.000
_cell.length_c   1.000
_cell.angle_alpha   90.00
_cell.angle_beta   90.00
_cell.angle_gamma   90.00
#
_symmetry.space_group_name_H-M   'P 1'
#
loop_
_entity.id
_entity.type
_entity.pdbx_description
1 polymer ?
#
loop_
_entity_poly.entity_id
_entity_poly.type
_entity_poly.pdbx_seq_one_letter_code
_entity_poly.pdbx_strand_id
1 'polypeptide(L)'
;MQCAIERKNSLRDLQSQPNLGDWMFISSLGSQDFDERKFFSQISLQSLSFIIRIAKFSAYFAALCEKSEYDELWKKLYSTFGLVLTRDKPVPKSFFTHDGGEINHFNLLRGAYYFHLSQKALAAKEKSFSDSELYWLNQAMKFGSIHASQRYIQFLYQKLDKVASADEAEQILTEAIKLCKANLNQYGSYAYMMLAEAFFRYAMWAQQSGNINRAKSAITSSINSCTKANQHLRASASSIHNASLGEGLKASNTLAMESPEEAIAFLNAWAVAHLYKHEIELVSRPGFY
;
A
#
# COMPACT_ATOMS: atom_id res chain seq x y z
N MET A 1 9.07 5.75 -9.18
CA MET A 1 9.76 6.44 -8.07
C MET A 1 10.43 5.36 -7.22
N GLN A 2 11.76 5.20 -7.29
CA GLN A 2 12.50 4.16 -6.56
C GLN A 2 12.72 4.59 -5.10
N CYS A 3 12.43 3.69 -4.16
CA CYS A 3 12.63 3.86 -2.71
C CYS A 3 14.14 4.06 -2.42
N ALA A 4 14.50 5.13 -1.70
CA ALA A 4 15.89 5.56 -1.53
C ALA A 4 16.68 4.70 -0.52
N ILE A 5 16.00 3.88 0.28
CA ILE A 5 16.59 3.20 1.44
C ILE A 5 17.25 1.85 1.05
N GLU A 6 17.03 1.33 -0.16
CA GLU A 6 17.55 0.01 -0.59
C GLU A 6 18.73 0.06 -1.59
N ARG A 7 19.55 1.11 -1.60
CA ARG A 7 20.71 1.18 -2.53
C ARG A 7 21.81 0.14 -2.30
N LYS A 8 21.72 -0.77 -1.32
CA LYS A 8 22.85 -1.65 -0.97
C LYS A 8 22.72 -3.15 -1.17
N ASN A 9 21.60 -3.69 -1.63
CA ASN A 9 21.55 -5.07 -2.13
C ASN A 9 20.88 -5.10 -3.49
N SER A 10 21.65 -5.40 -4.53
CA SER A 10 21.11 -5.83 -5.81
C SER A 10 20.37 -7.15 -5.57
N LEU A 11 19.10 -7.05 -5.15
CA LEU A 11 18.20 -8.18 -5.14
C LEU A 11 18.11 -8.63 -6.61
N ARG A 12 18.81 -9.73 -6.93
CA ARG A 12 18.68 -10.39 -8.24
C ARG A 12 17.19 -10.54 -8.52
N ASP A 13 16.82 -10.28 -9.77
CA ASP A 13 15.45 -10.37 -10.20
C ASP A 13 14.87 -11.75 -9.87
N LEU A 14 13.98 -11.83 -8.87
CA LEU A 14 13.43 -13.11 -8.39
C LEU A 14 12.37 -13.70 -9.32
N GLN A 15 11.93 -12.94 -10.33
CA GLN A 15 11.14 -13.52 -11.40
C GLN A 15 12.03 -14.34 -12.32
N SER A 16 11.56 -15.54 -12.66
CA SER A 16 12.19 -16.36 -13.69
C SER A 16 12.33 -15.57 -14.99
N GLN A 17 13.52 -15.63 -15.59
CA GLN A 17 13.72 -15.17 -16.96
C GLN A 17 12.77 -15.92 -17.92
N PRO A 18 12.36 -15.30 -19.03
CA PRO A 18 11.52 -15.98 -20.01
C PRO A 18 12.22 -17.23 -20.55
N ASN A 19 11.49 -18.34 -20.62
CA ASN A 19 12.00 -19.56 -21.26
C ASN A 19 11.88 -19.46 -22.79
N LEU A 20 12.32 -20.49 -23.53
CA LEU A 20 12.25 -20.50 -25.00
C LEU A 20 10.81 -20.29 -25.52
N GLY A 21 9.81 -20.91 -24.88
CA GLY A 21 8.40 -20.75 -25.25
C GLY A 21 7.87 -19.34 -25.01
N ASP A 22 8.27 -18.71 -23.89
CA ASP A 22 7.93 -17.32 -23.60
C ASP A 22 8.53 -16.37 -24.66
N TRP A 23 9.79 -16.59 -25.08
CA TRP A 23 10.42 -15.79 -26.13
C TRP A 23 9.78 -16.00 -27.50
N MET A 24 9.45 -17.24 -27.87
CA MET A 24 8.71 -17.54 -29.09
C MET A 24 7.36 -16.82 -29.11
N PHE A 25 6.64 -16.82 -27.99
CA PHE A 25 5.40 -16.05 -27.86
C PHE A 25 5.66 -14.56 -28.07
N ILE A 26 6.63 -13.97 -27.35
CA ILE A 26 6.95 -12.54 -27.47
C ILE A 26 7.26 -12.16 -28.92
N SER A 27 8.06 -12.95 -29.62
CA SER A 27 8.42 -12.71 -31.03
C SER A 27 7.20 -12.81 -31.96
N SER A 28 6.22 -13.65 -31.65
CA SER A 28 5.00 -13.81 -32.45
C SER A 28 4.02 -12.62 -32.33
N LEU A 29 4.10 -11.81 -31.27
CA LEU A 29 3.12 -10.75 -31.00
C LEU A 29 3.00 -9.69 -32.11
N GLY A 30 4.08 -9.46 -32.87
CA GLY A 30 4.10 -8.53 -34.01
C GLY A 30 3.86 -9.20 -35.37
N SER A 31 3.62 -10.52 -35.39
CA SER A 31 3.36 -11.28 -36.62
C SER A 31 1.88 -11.22 -37.00
N GLN A 32 1.58 -11.51 -38.27
CA GLN A 32 0.19 -11.65 -38.74
C GLN A 32 -0.52 -12.88 -38.15
N ASP A 33 0.23 -13.79 -37.52
CA ASP A 33 -0.27 -15.05 -36.97
C ASP A 33 -0.82 -14.91 -35.54
N PHE A 34 -0.57 -13.78 -34.86
CA PHE A 34 -1.08 -13.55 -33.52
C PHE A 34 -2.53 -13.04 -33.55
N ASP A 35 -3.47 -13.94 -33.28
CA ASP A 35 -4.88 -13.60 -33.08
C ASP A 35 -5.11 -13.05 -31.66
N GLU A 36 -5.01 -11.72 -31.54
CA GLU A 36 -5.17 -10.98 -30.29
C GLU A 36 -6.51 -11.30 -29.61
N ARG A 37 -7.63 -11.24 -30.35
CA ARG A 37 -8.97 -11.47 -29.79
C ARG A 37 -9.13 -12.89 -29.29
N LYS A 38 -8.68 -13.88 -30.06
CA LYS A 38 -8.72 -15.28 -29.65
C LYS A 38 -7.86 -15.51 -28.40
N PHE A 39 -6.66 -14.93 -28.34
CA PHE A 39 -5.79 -15.02 -27.17
C PHE A 39 -6.49 -14.48 -25.91
N PHE A 40 -7.00 -13.24 -25.94
CA PHE A 40 -7.66 -12.63 -24.77
C PHE A 40 -8.97 -13.33 -24.38
N SER A 41 -9.70 -13.94 -25.33
CA SER A 41 -10.92 -14.70 -25.03
C SER A 41 -10.69 -15.96 -24.17
N GLN A 42 -9.46 -16.49 -24.15
CA GLN A 42 -9.09 -17.71 -23.43
C GLN A 42 -8.44 -17.43 -22.07
N ILE A 43 -8.21 -16.16 -21.75
CA ILE A 43 -7.51 -15.78 -20.53
C ILE A 43 -8.35 -16.11 -19.29
N SER A 44 -7.70 -16.77 -18.33
CA SER A 44 -8.27 -17.09 -17.03
C SER A 44 -7.25 -16.77 -15.92
N LEU A 45 -7.65 -16.95 -14.66
CA LEU A 45 -6.74 -16.81 -13.52
C LEU A 45 -5.50 -17.72 -13.61
N GLN A 46 -5.62 -18.89 -14.24
CA GLN A 46 -4.49 -19.83 -14.39
C GLN A 46 -3.41 -19.25 -15.33
N SER A 47 -3.83 -18.45 -16.31
CA SER A 47 -2.94 -17.78 -17.27
C SER A 47 -2.19 -16.59 -16.67
N LEU A 48 -2.58 -16.12 -15.46
CA LEU A 48 -2.12 -14.84 -14.92
C LEU A 48 -0.60 -14.77 -14.71
N SER A 49 0.00 -15.86 -14.22
CA SER A 49 1.46 -15.92 -14.00
C SER A 49 2.24 -15.73 -15.31
N PHE A 50 1.75 -16.32 -16.40
CA PHE A 50 2.32 -16.18 -17.74
C PHE A 50 2.11 -14.74 -18.25
N ILE A 51 0.88 -14.22 -18.22
CA ILE A 51 0.55 -12.87 -18.72
C ILE A 51 1.42 -11.81 -18.03
N ILE A 52 1.51 -11.87 -16.69
CA ILE A 52 2.30 -10.90 -15.91
C ILE A 52 3.79 -11.01 -16.22
N ARG A 53 4.31 -12.24 -16.41
CA ARG A 53 5.69 -12.47 -16.83
C ARG A 53 5.93 -11.87 -18.21
N ILE A 54 5.11 -12.18 -19.22
CA ILE A 54 5.29 -11.64 -20.57
C ILE A 54 5.18 -10.11 -20.58
N ALA A 55 4.20 -9.52 -19.88
CA ALA A 55 4.02 -8.07 -19.80
C ALA A 55 5.19 -7.34 -19.13
N LYS A 56 6.04 -8.04 -18.36
CA LYS A 56 7.28 -7.46 -17.86
C LYS A 56 8.36 -7.39 -18.93
N PHE A 57 8.46 -8.39 -19.80
CA PHE A 57 9.53 -8.52 -20.79
C PHE A 57 9.16 -8.00 -22.18
N SER A 58 7.88 -7.71 -22.43
CA SER A 58 7.40 -7.10 -23.67
C SER A 58 6.53 -5.89 -23.37
N ALA A 59 7.08 -4.69 -23.63
CA ALA A 59 6.34 -3.44 -23.50
C ALA A 59 5.14 -3.39 -24.47
N TYR A 60 5.28 -3.99 -25.66
CA TYR A 60 4.19 -4.13 -26.61
C TYR A 60 3.05 -4.97 -26.02
N PHE A 61 3.34 -6.13 -25.42
CA PHE A 61 2.32 -6.95 -24.78
C PHE A 61 1.65 -6.24 -23.60
N ALA A 62 2.43 -5.52 -22.79
CA ALA A 62 1.88 -4.71 -21.71
C ALA A 62 0.87 -3.69 -22.26
N ALA A 63 1.22 -2.99 -23.34
CA ALA A 63 0.31 -2.04 -24.00
C ALA A 63 -0.95 -2.72 -24.58
N LEU A 64 -0.84 -3.94 -25.10
CA LEU A 64 -2.00 -4.73 -25.53
C LEU A 64 -2.92 -5.04 -24.35
N CYS A 65 -2.38 -5.48 -23.22
CA CYS A 65 -3.16 -5.73 -22.01
C CYS A 65 -3.85 -4.46 -21.48
N GLU A 66 -3.30 -3.27 -21.72
CA GLU A 66 -3.86 -2.00 -21.22
C GLU A 66 -4.93 -1.39 -22.15
N LYS A 67 -5.25 -2.02 -23.29
CA LYS A 67 -6.36 -1.56 -24.16
C LYS A 67 -7.70 -1.64 -23.42
N SER A 68 -8.53 -0.61 -23.62
CA SER A 68 -9.86 -0.50 -23.01
C SER A 68 -10.80 -1.65 -23.36
N GLU A 69 -10.65 -2.28 -24.53
CA GLU A 69 -11.45 -3.43 -24.95
C GLU A 69 -11.28 -4.67 -24.04
N TYR A 70 -10.19 -4.74 -23.27
CA TYR A 70 -9.92 -5.82 -22.31
C TYR A 70 -10.15 -5.42 -20.85
N ASP A 71 -10.62 -4.20 -20.57
CA ASP A 71 -10.83 -3.73 -19.19
C ASP A 71 -11.82 -4.62 -18.42
N GLU A 72 -12.90 -5.05 -19.06
CA GLU A 72 -13.89 -5.96 -18.46
C GLU A 72 -13.32 -7.33 -18.11
N LEU A 73 -12.39 -7.84 -18.92
CA LEU A 73 -11.65 -9.07 -18.61
C LEU A 73 -10.83 -8.87 -17.33
N TRP A 74 -10.09 -7.76 -17.21
CA TRP A 74 -9.26 -7.49 -16.04
C TRP A 74 -10.08 -7.21 -14.78
N LYS A 75 -11.20 -6.49 -14.89
CA LYS A 75 -12.17 -6.32 -13.80
C LYS A 75 -12.63 -7.66 -13.25
N LYS A 76 -13.06 -8.57 -14.12
CA LYS A 76 -13.50 -9.92 -13.73
C LYS A 76 -12.39 -10.68 -13.03
N LEU A 77 -11.18 -10.67 -13.59
CA LEU A 77 -10.04 -11.35 -12.99
C LEU A 77 -9.62 -10.73 -11.65
N TYR A 78 -9.57 -9.41 -11.54
CA TYR A 78 -9.27 -8.68 -10.31
C TYR A 78 -10.28 -8.99 -9.21
N SER A 79 -11.58 -8.93 -9.53
CA SER A 79 -12.65 -9.30 -8.60
C SER A 79 -12.48 -10.73 -8.09
N THR A 80 -12.25 -11.68 -9.00
CA THR A 80 -12.04 -13.09 -8.66
C THR A 80 -10.74 -13.30 -7.87
N PHE A 81 -9.68 -12.53 -8.16
CA PHE A 81 -8.40 -12.62 -7.46
C PHE A 81 -8.50 -12.22 -5.99
N GLY A 82 -9.46 -11.37 -5.61
CA GLY A 82 -9.79 -11.10 -4.20
C GLY A 82 -10.07 -12.39 -3.40
N LEU A 83 -10.75 -13.37 -4.01
CA LEU A 83 -11.01 -14.67 -3.38
C LEU A 83 -9.72 -15.46 -3.15
N VAL A 84 -8.72 -15.32 -4.02
CA VAL A 84 -7.41 -15.95 -3.85
C VAL A 84 -6.66 -15.33 -2.67
N LEU A 85 -6.69 -14.00 -2.53
CA LEU A 85 -6.04 -13.28 -1.44
C LEU A 85 -6.71 -13.48 -0.07
N THR A 86 -8.00 -13.81 -0.07
CA THR A 86 -8.80 -13.97 1.16
C THR A 86 -9.20 -15.42 1.43
N ARG A 87 -8.62 -16.38 0.71
CA ARG A 87 -8.97 -17.80 0.79
C ARG A 87 -8.87 -18.38 2.22
N ASP A 88 -7.94 -17.86 3.00
CA ASP A 88 -7.63 -18.33 4.36
C ASP A 88 -8.46 -17.58 5.44
N LYS A 89 -9.33 -16.65 5.03
CA LYS A 89 -10.27 -15.96 5.94
C LYS A 89 -11.54 -16.79 6.16
N PRO A 90 -12.27 -16.59 7.28
CA PRO A 90 -13.53 -17.31 7.54
C PRO A 90 -14.56 -17.19 6.42
N VAL A 91 -14.62 -16.04 5.75
CA VAL A 91 -15.44 -15.81 4.57
C VAL A 91 -14.59 -15.13 3.50
N PRO A 92 -14.14 -15.87 2.47
CA PRO A 92 -13.43 -15.29 1.33
C PRO A 92 -14.27 -14.18 0.67
N LYS A 93 -13.61 -13.10 0.27
CA LYS A 93 -14.22 -11.92 -0.32
C LYS A 93 -13.66 -11.68 -1.71
N SER A 94 -14.54 -11.52 -2.69
CA SER A 94 -14.16 -10.93 -3.96
C SER A 94 -13.83 -9.45 -3.78
N PHE A 95 -13.04 -8.91 -4.70
CA PHE A 95 -12.88 -7.48 -4.80
C PHE A 95 -14.02 -6.85 -5.59
N PHE A 96 -14.44 -5.67 -5.18
CA PHE A 96 -15.28 -4.81 -6.00
C PHE A 96 -14.45 -4.22 -7.15
N THR A 97 -15.09 -4.06 -8.29
CA THR A 97 -14.54 -3.25 -9.38
C THR A 97 -14.52 -1.79 -8.94
N HIS A 98 -13.50 -1.05 -9.36
CA HIS A 98 -13.45 0.38 -9.10
C HIS A 98 -14.13 1.09 -10.27
N ASP A 99 -15.43 1.36 -10.13
CA ASP A 99 -16.21 2.01 -11.18
C ASP A 99 -16.11 3.53 -11.00
N GLY A 100 -15.01 4.11 -11.50
CA GLY A 100 -14.79 5.56 -11.48
C GLY A 100 -13.33 5.98 -11.70
N GLY A 101 -13.10 6.89 -12.65
CA GLY A 101 -11.76 7.41 -12.99
C GLY A 101 -10.98 6.54 -14.00
N GLU A 102 -9.81 7.04 -14.43
CA GLU A 102 -8.87 6.32 -15.32
C GLU A 102 -8.11 5.23 -14.54
N ILE A 103 -8.81 4.22 -14.04
CA ILE A 103 -8.21 3.10 -13.30
C ILE A 103 -7.84 2.00 -14.29
N ASN A 104 -6.55 1.66 -14.31
CA ASN A 104 -6.04 0.54 -15.09
C ASN A 104 -6.18 -0.77 -14.30
N HIS A 105 -7.24 -1.54 -14.57
CA HIS A 105 -7.54 -2.79 -13.86
C HIS A 105 -6.47 -3.88 -14.09
N PHE A 106 -5.76 -3.85 -15.22
CA PHE A 106 -4.62 -4.74 -15.43
C PHE A 106 -3.50 -4.46 -14.42
N ASN A 107 -3.17 -3.19 -14.19
CA ASN A 107 -2.19 -2.81 -13.17
C ASN A 107 -2.67 -3.12 -11.75
N LEU A 108 -3.95 -2.91 -11.42
CA LEU A 108 -4.51 -3.36 -10.14
C LEU A 108 -4.30 -4.87 -9.91
N LEU A 109 -4.61 -5.67 -10.93
CA LEU A 109 -4.42 -7.12 -10.89
C LEU A 109 -2.95 -7.51 -10.72
N ARG A 110 -2.02 -6.81 -11.40
CA ARG A 110 -0.57 -7.01 -11.20
C ARG A 110 -0.13 -6.69 -9.78
N GLY A 111 -0.61 -5.57 -9.23
CA GLY A 111 -0.35 -5.19 -7.84
C GLY A 111 -0.81 -6.28 -6.86
N ALA A 112 -2.05 -6.74 -7.00
CA ALA A 112 -2.61 -7.80 -6.19
C ALA A 112 -1.84 -9.13 -6.34
N TYR A 113 -1.45 -9.49 -7.56
CA TYR A 113 -0.67 -10.70 -7.83
C TYR A 113 0.72 -10.66 -7.20
N TYR A 114 1.46 -9.57 -7.34
CA TYR A 114 2.76 -9.44 -6.70
C TYR A 114 2.65 -9.41 -5.17
N PHE A 115 1.59 -8.80 -4.63
CA PHE A 115 1.31 -8.90 -3.20
C PHE A 115 1.06 -10.37 -2.79
N HIS A 116 0.28 -11.15 -3.55
CA HIS A 116 0.11 -12.58 -3.30
C HIS A 116 1.45 -13.34 -3.29
N LEU A 117 2.38 -13.02 -4.20
CA LEU A 117 3.72 -13.62 -4.19
C LEU A 117 4.52 -13.25 -2.94
N SER A 118 4.38 -12.02 -2.42
CA SER A 118 4.98 -11.63 -1.13
C SER A 118 4.45 -12.48 0.02
N GLN A 119 3.15 -12.76 0.05
CA GLN A 119 2.51 -13.59 1.08
C GLN A 119 2.97 -15.05 0.97
N LYS A 120 3.17 -15.57 -0.24
CA LYS A 120 3.79 -16.89 -0.44
C LYS A 120 5.24 -16.95 0.05
N ALA A 121 6.03 -15.90 -0.19
CA ALA A 121 7.40 -15.82 0.30
C ALA A 121 7.45 -15.79 1.85
N LEU A 122 6.54 -15.05 2.48
CA LEU A 122 6.36 -15.03 3.93
C LEU A 122 6.05 -16.43 4.47
N ALA A 123 5.05 -17.11 3.89
CA ALA A 123 4.64 -18.46 4.31
C ALA A 123 5.74 -19.51 4.14
N ALA A 124 6.62 -19.37 3.13
CA ALA A 124 7.67 -20.35 2.85
C ALA A 124 8.95 -20.19 3.69
N LYS A 125 9.15 -19.02 4.32
CA LYS A 125 10.39 -18.70 5.05
C LYS A 125 10.20 -18.50 6.55
N GLU A 126 8.97 -18.37 7.03
CA GLU A 126 8.57 -18.07 8.43
C GLU A 126 9.20 -16.80 9.04
N LYS A 127 10.15 -16.16 8.36
CA LYS A 127 10.77 -14.89 8.74
C LYS A 127 10.05 -13.74 8.05
N SER A 128 9.34 -12.96 8.85
CA SER A 128 8.75 -11.68 8.43
C SER A 128 9.81 -10.77 7.81
N PHE A 129 9.48 -10.17 6.67
CA PHE A 129 10.29 -9.21 5.91
C PHE A 129 11.62 -9.78 5.42
N SER A 130 11.57 -11.01 4.90
CA SER A 130 12.69 -11.56 4.13
C SER A 130 12.94 -10.75 2.84
N ASP A 131 14.17 -10.82 2.32
CA ASP A 131 14.56 -10.20 1.03
C ASP A 131 13.58 -10.53 -0.11
N SER A 132 13.07 -11.77 -0.15
CA SER A 132 12.08 -12.18 -1.14
C SER A 132 10.71 -11.55 -0.92
N GLU A 133 10.24 -11.45 0.32
CA GLU A 133 9.00 -10.74 0.63
C GLU A 133 9.11 -9.27 0.22
N LEU A 134 10.19 -8.58 0.63
CA LEU A 134 10.43 -7.17 0.32
C LEU A 134 10.54 -6.93 -1.19
N TYR A 135 11.23 -7.80 -1.93
CA TYR A 135 11.27 -7.73 -3.40
C TYR A 135 9.86 -7.72 -4.00
N TRP A 136 8.98 -8.65 -3.59
CA TRP A 136 7.63 -8.75 -4.14
C TRP A 136 6.72 -7.59 -3.71
N LEU A 137 6.85 -7.12 -2.46
CA LEU A 137 6.17 -5.91 -1.99
C LEU A 137 6.56 -4.70 -2.86
N ASN A 138 7.85 -4.53 -3.13
CA ASN A 138 8.34 -3.46 -4.00
C ASN A 138 7.80 -3.57 -5.43
N GLN A 139 7.67 -4.78 -6.00
CA GLN A 139 7.02 -4.94 -7.30
C GLN A 139 5.54 -4.58 -7.24
N ALA A 140 4.82 -5.01 -6.20
CA ALA A 140 3.40 -4.73 -6.02
C ALA A 140 3.11 -3.23 -5.86
N MET A 141 3.95 -2.50 -5.11
CA MET A 141 3.82 -1.05 -4.93
C MET A 141 3.99 -0.26 -6.23
N LYS A 142 4.80 -0.74 -7.19
CA LYS A 142 4.91 -0.10 -8.53
C LYS A 142 3.59 -0.07 -9.29
N PHE A 143 2.66 -0.97 -8.95
CA PHE A 143 1.34 -1.07 -9.54
C PHE A 143 0.24 -0.61 -8.57
N GLY A 144 0.57 0.21 -7.58
CA GLY A 144 -0.42 0.84 -6.69
C GLY A 144 -1.13 -0.12 -5.73
N SER A 145 -0.48 -1.23 -5.33
CA SER A 145 -1.04 -2.12 -4.31
C SER A 145 -1.02 -1.45 -2.93
N ILE A 146 -2.21 -1.20 -2.39
CA ILE A 146 -2.38 -0.70 -1.02
C ILE A 146 -1.92 -1.72 0.02
N HIS A 147 -2.22 -3.01 -0.21
CA HIS A 147 -1.82 -4.09 0.69
C HIS A 147 -0.30 -4.17 0.81
N ALA A 148 0.41 -4.03 -0.32
CA ALA A 148 1.86 -4.00 -0.31
C ALA A 148 2.42 -2.75 0.38
N SER A 149 1.81 -1.58 0.12
CA SER A 149 2.20 -0.33 0.78
C SER A 149 2.03 -0.43 2.29
N GLN A 150 0.89 -0.94 2.76
CA GLN A 150 0.60 -1.14 4.17
C GLN A 150 1.58 -2.13 4.82
N ARG A 151 1.82 -3.28 4.19
CA ARG A 151 2.76 -4.29 4.69
C ARG A 151 4.20 -3.76 4.74
N TYR A 152 4.60 -2.97 3.75
CA TYR A 152 5.91 -2.33 3.74
C TYR A 152 6.02 -1.22 4.81
N ILE A 153 4.94 -0.47 5.08
CA ILE A 153 4.90 0.48 6.19
C ILE A 153 5.06 -0.23 7.55
N GLN A 154 4.48 -1.43 7.73
CA GLN A 154 4.75 -2.24 8.93
C GLN A 154 6.23 -2.62 9.05
N PHE A 155 6.90 -2.95 7.94
CA PHE A 155 8.35 -3.17 7.92
C PHE A 155 9.11 -1.92 8.36
N LEU A 156 8.75 -0.76 7.82
CA LEU A 156 9.35 0.52 8.20
C LEU A 156 9.19 0.80 9.70
N TYR A 157 8.02 0.54 10.28
CA TYR A 157 7.81 0.69 11.72
C TYR A 157 8.62 -0.30 12.55
N GLN A 158 8.73 -1.57 12.15
CA GLN A 158 9.62 -2.52 12.82
C GLN A 158 11.11 -2.15 12.71
N LYS A 159 11.50 -1.48 11.62
CA LYS A 159 12.84 -0.96 11.45
C LYS A 159 13.08 0.24 12.38
N LEU A 160 12.07 1.11 12.55
CA LEU A 160 12.13 2.29 13.42
C LEU A 160 12.49 1.91 14.86
N ASP A 161 12.00 0.78 15.37
CA ASP A 161 12.31 0.30 16.72
C ASP A 161 13.79 -0.07 16.94
N LYS A 162 14.58 -0.17 15.87
CA LYS A 162 15.98 -0.64 15.90
C LYS A 162 17.00 0.42 15.51
N VAL A 163 16.57 1.57 15.00
CA VAL A 163 17.49 2.62 14.55
C VAL A 163 17.99 3.44 15.74
N ALA A 164 19.30 3.70 15.77
CA ALA A 164 19.93 4.54 16.79
C ALA A 164 20.02 6.02 16.36
N SER A 165 19.90 6.30 15.06
CA SER A 165 20.04 7.64 14.49
C SER A 165 18.70 8.35 14.35
N ALA A 166 18.62 9.59 14.84
CA ALA A 166 17.47 10.46 14.65
C ALA A 166 17.20 10.75 13.16
N ASP A 167 18.25 10.91 12.35
CA ASP A 167 18.10 11.16 10.90
C ASP A 167 17.52 9.94 10.18
N GLU A 168 17.94 8.72 10.56
CA GLU A 168 17.40 7.50 9.97
C GLU A 168 15.94 7.28 10.39
N ALA A 169 15.60 7.57 11.66
CA ALA A 169 14.22 7.54 12.14
C ALA A 169 13.32 8.51 11.35
N GLU A 170 13.78 9.75 11.16
CA GLU A 170 13.05 10.75 10.38
C GLU A 170 12.83 10.31 8.92
N GLN A 171 13.86 9.72 8.29
CA GLN A 171 13.75 9.20 6.92
C GLN A 171 12.72 8.08 6.80
N ILE A 172 12.72 7.12 7.75
CA ILE A 172 11.76 6.02 7.80
C ILE A 172 10.32 6.55 7.91
N LEU A 173 10.08 7.47 8.84
CA LEU A 173 8.76 8.05 9.07
C LEU A 173 8.28 8.87 7.86
N THR A 174 9.18 9.62 7.24
CA THR A 174 8.89 10.41 6.03
C THR A 174 8.55 9.52 4.84
N GLU A 175 9.26 8.40 4.67
CA GLU A 175 8.95 7.43 3.62
C GLU A 175 7.57 6.78 3.85
N ALA A 176 7.21 6.44 5.10
CA ALA A 176 5.87 5.94 5.40
C ALA A 176 4.77 6.95 5.03
N ILE A 177 4.95 8.23 5.38
CA ILE A 177 4.02 9.32 4.99
C ILE A 177 3.89 9.41 3.47
N LYS A 178 5.01 9.35 2.74
CA LYS A 178 5.04 9.44 1.28
C LYS A 178 4.30 8.26 0.62
N LEU A 179 4.49 7.05 1.12
CA LEU A 179 3.77 5.86 0.64
C LEU A 179 2.26 5.99 0.85
N CYS A 180 1.81 6.48 2.01
CA CYS A 180 0.39 6.75 2.23
C CYS A 180 -0.15 7.80 1.25
N LYS A 181 0.59 8.90 1.04
CA LYS A 181 0.19 9.99 0.11
C LYS A 181 0.01 9.51 -1.33
N ALA A 182 0.86 8.59 -1.79
CA ALA A 182 0.78 8.05 -3.15
C ALA A 182 -0.52 7.25 -3.42
N ASN A 183 -1.21 6.81 -2.37
CA ASN A 183 -2.40 5.95 -2.48
C ASN A 183 -3.73 6.72 -2.24
N LEU A 184 -3.70 8.01 -1.92
CA LEU A 184 -4.88 8.78 -1.49
C LEU A 184 -5.98 8.82 -2.56
N ASN A 185 -5.62 9.07 -3.82
CA ASN A 185 -6.60 9.20 -4.91
C ASN A 185 -7.35 7.89 -5.17
N GLN A 186 -6.67 6.76 -5.02
CA GLN A 186 -7.21 5.45 -5.37
C GLN A 186 -7.99 4.81 -4.22
N TYR A 187 -7.53 5.00 -2.97
CA TYR A 187 -8.09 4.30 -1.81
C TYR A 187 -8.79 5.21 -0.80
N GLY A 188 -8.80 6.53 -1.04
CA GLY A 188 -9.61 7.51 -0.31
C GLY A 188 -9.48 7.34 1.21
N SER A 189 -10.62 7.11 1.86
CA SER A 189 -10.72 7.03 3.32
C SER A 189 -9.73 6.05 3.96
N TYR A 190 -9.51 4.88 3.35
CA TYR A 190 -8.59 3.87 3.89
C TYR A 190 -7.13 4.37 3.90
N ALA A 191 -6.68 4.99 2.80
CA ALA A 191 -5.33 5.55 2.71
C ALA A 191 -5.16 6.80 3.60
N TYR A 192 -6.21 7.60 3.79
CA TYR A 192 -6.17 8.72 4.74
C TYR A 192 -6.05 8.26 6.20
N MET A 193 -6.67 7.14 6.58
CA MET A 193 -6.48 6.55 7.90
C MET A 193 -5.05 6.04 8.11
N MET A 194 -4.45 5.38 7.10
CA MET A 194 -3.03 5.02 7.13
C MET A 194 -2.12 6.26 7.24
N LEU A 195 -2.46 7.35 6.53
CA LEU A 195 -1.72 8.60 6.59
C LEU A 195 -1.82 9.26 7.98
N ALA A 196 -2.98 9.19 8.62
CA ALA A 196 -3.19 9.68 9.96
C ALA A 196 -2.25 8.98 10.97
N GLU A 197 -2.15 7.65 10.92
CA GLU A 197 -1.20 6.90 11.76
C GLU A 197 0.26 7.27 11.45
N ALA A 198 0.62 7.40 10.18
CA ALA A 198 1.98 7.77 9.79
C ALA A 198 2.41 9.14 10.37
N PHE A 199 1.51 10.14 10.31
CA PHE A 199 1.75 11.43 10.95
C PHE A 199 1.74 11.34 12.47
N PHE A 200 0.88 10.52 13.07
CA PHE A 200 0.85 10.33 14.52
C PHE A 200 2.18 9.75 15.03
N ARG A 201 2.72 8.73 14.37
CA ARG A 201 4.03 8.16 14.71
C ARG A 201 5.16 9.17 14.53
N TYR A 202 5.10 10.00 13.48
CA TYR A 202 6.04 11.11 13.32
C TYR A 202 5.94 12.10 14.49
N ALA A 203 4.72 12.43 14.93
CA ALA A 203 4.50 13.33 16.05
C ALA A 203 5.07 12.77 17.37
N MET A 204 4.85 11.48 17.64
CA MET A 204 5.42 10.80 18.80
C MET A 204 6.95 10.87 18.80
N TRP A 205 7.58 10.52 17.68
CA TRP A 205 9.03 10.59 17.54
C TRP A 205 9.58 12.03 17.70
N ALA A 206 8.92 13.00 17.07
CA ALA A 206 9.33 14.41 17.17
C ALA A 206 9.21 14.94 18.61
N GLN A 207 8.16 14.54 19.34
CA GLN A 207 7.96 14.89 20.74
C GLN A 207 9.07 14.28 21.63
N GLN A 208 9.36 12.98 21.45
CA GLN A 208 10.42 12.28 22.18
C GLN A 208 11.80 12.86 21.90
N SER A 209 12.01 13.38 20.69
CA SER A 209 13.24 14.07 20.29
C SER A 209 13.30 15.54 20.74
N GLY A 210 12.34 16.00 21.55
CA GLY A 210 12.27 17.37 22.06
C GLY A 210 11.79 18.43 21.05
N ASN A 211 11.40 18.03 19.83
CA ASN A 211 10.93 18.93 18.79
C ASN A 211 9.41 19.12 18.83
N ILE A 212 8.95 19.84 19.84
CA ILE A 212 7.51 20.05 20.13
C ILE A 212 6.77 20.74 18.97
N ASN A 213 7.41 21.68 18.28
CA ASN A 213 6.80 22.37 17.14
C ASN A 213 6.49 21.40 16.00
N ARG A 214 7.46 20.53 15.64
CA ARG A 214 7.22 19.48 14.64
C ARG A 214 6.15 18.49 15.10
N ALA A 215 6.14 18.12 16.39
CA ALA A 215 5.12 17.24 16.94
C ALA A 215 3.70 17.84 16.83
N LYS A 216 3.52 19.12 17.17
CA LYS A 216 2.26 19.85 17.01
C LYS A 216 1.80 19.86 15.55
N SER A 217 2.68 20.24 14.61
CA SER A 217 2.35 20.24 13.17
C SER A 217 1.98 18.86 12.63
N ALA A 218 2.67 17.81 13.09
CA ALA A 218 2.39 16.43 12.68
C ALA A 218 1.06 15.94 13.24
N ILE A 219 0.72 16.25 14.50
CA ILE A 219 -0.61 15.96 15.05
C ILE A 219 -1.72 16.67 14.29
N THR A 220 -1.57 17.96 13.98
CA THR A 220 -2.56 18.68 13.16
C THR A 220 -2.74 18.00 11.80
N SER A 221 -1.64 17.55 11.18
CA SER A 221 -1.68 16.82 9.91
C SER A 221 -2.36 15.45 10.03
N SER A 222 -2.17 14.76 11.16
CA SER A 222 -2.84 13.49 11.48
C SER A 222 -4.35 13.69 11.60
N ILE A 223 -4.80 14.68 12.39
CA ILE A 223 -6.22 15.02 12.56
C ILE A 223 -6.84 15.45 11.22
N ASN A 224 -6.15 16.29 10.43
CA ASN A 224 -6.62 16.68 9.10
C ASN A 224 -6.77 15.48 8.16
N SER A 225 -5.90 14.48 8.28
CA SER A 225 -6.01 13.24 7.51
C SER A 225 -7.26 12.45 7.92
N CYS A 226 -7.59 12.34 9.21
CA CYS A 226 -8.86 11.75 9.65
C CYS A 226 -10.08 12.55 9.16
N THR A 227 -10.04 13.88 9.21
CA THR A 227 -11.12 14.72 8.65
C THR A 227 -11.33 14.45 7.16
N LYS A 228 -10.24 14.32 6.40
CA LYS A 228 -10.30 13.91 4.98
C LYS A 228 -10.81 12.48 4.82
N ALA A 229 -10.40 11.55 5.67
CA ALA A 229 -10.91 10.18 5.66
C ALA A 229 -12.43 10.16 5.81
N ASN A 230 -12.99 11.00 6.69
CA ASN A 230 -14.43 11.10 6.88
C ASN A 230 -15.14 11.69 5.64
N GLN A 231 -14.58 12.75 5.05
CA GLN A 231 -15.12 13.36 3.82
C GLN A 231 -15.22 12.33 2.66
N HIS A 232 -14.26 11.41 2.57
CA HIS A 232 -14.23 10.38 1.54
C HIS A 232 -14.93 9.07 1.93
N LEU A 233 -15.43 8.93 3.16
CA LEU A 233 -15.87 7.65 3.74
C LEU A 233 -16.91 6.94 2.87
N ARG A 234 -18.00 7.64 2.52
CA ARG A 234 -19.09 7.07 1.72
C ARG A 234 -18.64 6.68 0.31
N ALA A 235 -17.90 7.55 -0.36
CA ALA A 235 -17.39 7.32 -1.71
C ALA A 235 -16.34 6.20 -1.76
N SER A 236 -15.68 5.91 -0.64
CA SER A 236 -14.61 4.92 -0.54
C SER A 236 -15.11 3.53 -0.14
N ALA A 237 -16.43 3.24 -0.10
CA ALA A 237 -16.93 1.97 0.41
C ALA A 237 -16.29 0.74 -0.27
N SER A 238 -16.22 0.74 -1.61
CA SER A 238 -15.60 -0.35 -2.38
C SER A 238 -14.07 -0.42 -2.18
N SER A 239 -13.39 0.72 -2.12
CA SER A 239 -11.94 0.76 -1.92
C SER A 239 -11.54 0.37 -0.50
N ILE A 240 -12.33 0.74 0.52
CA ILE A 240 -12.19 0.26 1.90
C ILE A 240 -12.34 -1.25 1.95
N HIS A 241 -13.39 -1.81 1.34
CA HIS A 241 -13.59 -3.27 1.29
C HIS A 241 -12.40 -3.97 0.66
N ASN A 242 -11.94 -3.50 -0.51
CA ASN A 242 -10.81 -4.08 -1.22
C ASN A 242 -9.51 -3.98 -0.40
N ALA A 243 -9.19 -2.78 0.10
CA ALA A 243 -7.95 -2.52 0.84
C ALA A 243 -7.89 -3.26 2.17
N SER A 244 -9.00 -3.32 2.88
CA SER A 244 -9.13 -4.05 4.16
C SER A 244 -9.31 -5.55 4.01
N LEU A 245 -9.42 -6.07 2.78
CA LEU A 245 -9.80 -7.46 2.53
C LEU A 245 -11.10 -7.82 3.29
N GLY A 246 -12.06 -6.89 3.32
CA GLY A 246 -13.37 -7.02 3.98
C GLY A 246 -13.43 -6.70 5.48
N GLU A 247 -12.35 -6.22 6.10
CA GLU A 247 -12.29 -5.95 7.56
C GLU A 247 -12.66 -4.52 7.96
N GLY A 248 -12.85 -3.62 7.00
CA GLY A 248 -13.17 -2.22 7.24
C GLY A 248 -11.97 -1.38 7.67
N LEU A 249 -12.23 -0.17 8.18
CA LEU A 249 -11.20 0.81 8.47
C LEU A 249 -10.25 0.42 9.60
N LYS A 250 -10.65 -0.43 10.54
CA LYS A 250 -9.73 -0.92 11.59
C LYS A 250 -8.50 -1.61 11.04
N ALA A 251 -8.62 -2.25 9.88
CA ALA A 251 -7.48 -2.89 9.25
C ALA A 251 -6.45 -1.88 8.75
N SER A 252 -6.81 -0.60 8.54
CA SER A 252 -5.90 0.43 8.02
C SER A 252 -4.85 0.92 9.02
N ASN A 253 -5.05 0.65 10.31
CA ASN A 253 -4.22 1.21 11.36
C ASN A 253 -3.96 0.21 12.50
N THR A 254 -2.84 0.37 13.20
CA THR A 254 -2.42 -0.56 14.26
C THR A 254 -3.20 -0.41 15.56
N LEU A 255 -3.93 0.69 15.73
CA LEU A 255 -4.79 0.95 16.88
C LEU A 255 -6.19 0.34 16.72
N ALA A 256 -6.47 -0.30 15.57
CA ALA A 256 -7.76 -0.90 15.22
C ALA A 256 -8.95 0.08 15.29
N MET A 257 -8.72 1.38 15.09
CA MET A 257 -9.75 2.41 15.07
C MET A 257 -10.72 2.15 13.93
N GLU A 258 -12.00 2.00 14.23
CA GLU A 258 -13.03 1.61 13.27
C GLU A 258 -13.59 2.81 12.49
N SER A 259 -13.38 4.04 13.00
CA SER A 259 -13.87 5.27 12.36
C SER A 259 -12.88 6.43 12.42
N PRO A 260 -12.96 7.39 11.48
CA PRO A 260 -12.19 8.63 11.55
C PRO A 260 -12.47 9.46 12.81
N GLU A 261 -13.72 9.47 13.28
CA GLU A 261 -14.14 10.20 14.49
C GLU A 261 -13.45 9.66 15.75
N GLU A 262 -13.40 8.33 15.89
CA GLU A 262 -12.71 7.65 16.97
C GLU A 262 -11.21 8.01 16.97
N ALA A 263 -10.58 7.98 15.80
CA ALA A 263 -9.19 8.37 15.65
C ALA A 263 -8.96 9.85 16.01
N ILE A 264 -9.85 10.77 15.60
CA ILE A 264 -9.76 12.20 15.96
C ILE A 264 -9.84 12.38 17.49
N ALA A 265 -10.76 11.70 18.15
CA ALA A 265 -10.91 11.77 19.61
C ALA A 265 -9.63 11.31 20.31
N PHE A 266 -9.06 10.17 19.87
CA PHE A 266 -7.79 9.66 20.38
C PHE A 266 -6.64 10.65 20.17
N LEU A 267 -6.47 11.20 18.96
CA LEU A 267 -5.39 12.13 18.62
C LEU A 267 -5.46 13.42 19.44
N ASN A 268 -6.67 13.96 19.63
CA ASN A 268 -6.88 15.15 20.47
C ASN A 268 -6.53 14.88 21.93
N ALA A 269 -6.96 13.75 22.49
CA ALA A 269 -6.64 13.36 23.86
C ALA A 269 -5.12 13.20 24.05
N TRP A 270 -4.44 12.57 23.08
CA TRP A 270 -2.98 12.44 23.09
C TRP A 270 -2.29 13.81 23.06
N ALA A 271 -2.73 14.73 22.20
CA ALA A 271 -2.15 16.06 22.09
C ALA A 271 -2.26 16.88 23.39
N VAL A 272 -3.42 16.83 24.06
CA VAL A 272 -3.63 17.45 25.39
C VAL A 272 -2.65 16.89 26.41
N ALA A 273 -2.52 15.56 26.47
CA ALA A 273 -1.67 14.91 27.45
C ALA A 273 -0.16 15.16 27.24
N HIS A 274 0.31 15.29 25.99
CA HIS A 274 1.75 15.25 25.68
C HIS A 274 2.32 16.55 25.09
N LEU A 275 1.50 17.43 24.53
CA LEU A 275 1.98 18.65 23.86
C LEU A 275 1.56 19.93 24.57
N TYR A 276 0.42 19.93 25.26
CA TYR A 276 -0.12 21.13 25.92
C TYR A 276 0.10 21.16 27.43
N LYS A 277 0.45 20.02 28.05
CA LYS A 277 0.73 19.95 29.50
C LYS A 277 1.95 20.79 29.93
N HIS A 278 2.92 21.01 29.03
CA HIS A 278 4.11 21.81 29.30
C HIS A 278 3.90 23.33 29.20
N GLU A 279 2.78 23.81 28.66
CA GLU A 279 2.48 25.25 28.65
C GLU A 279 1.93 25.74 30.00
N ILE A 280 1.29 24.87 30.79
CA ILE A 280 0.67 25.24 32.07
C ILE A 280 1.72 25.35 33.21
N GLU A 281 2.78 24.54 33.18
CA GLU A 281 3.85 24.56 34.21
C GLU A 281 4.81 25.76 34.07
N LEU A 282 4.96 26.32 32.86
CA LEU A 282 5.79 27.51 32.63
C LEU A 282 5.11 28.82 33.06
N VAL A 283 3.77 28.86 33.08
CA VAL A 283 3.00 30.05 33.50
C VAL A 283 2.81 30.11 35.02
N SER A 284 2.96 28.98 35.72
CA SER A 284 2.70 28.87 37.16
C SER A 284 3.93 29.06 38.07
N ARG A 285 5.02 29.67 37.56
CA ARG A 285 6.04 30.27 38.42
C ARG A 285 5.79 31.77 38.59
N PRO A 286 5.00 32.21 39.59
CA PRO A 286 5.04 33.60 40.01
C PRO A 286 6.44 33.88 40.57
N GLY A 287 7.10 34.90 40.00
CA GLY A 287 8.36 35.42 40.54
C GLY A 287 8.13 35.89 41.97
N PHE A 288 8.91 35.35 42.89
CA PHE A 288 9.11 35.93 44.20
C PHE A 288 10.00 37.18 44.02
N TYR A 289 9.40 38.35 44.16
CA TYR A 289 10.05 39.56 44.68
C TYR A 289 9.43 39.84 46.05
#